data_AF-A0A7Z9JYQ5-F1
#
_entry.id   AF-A0A7Z9JYQ5-F1
#
_cell.length_a   1.000
_cell.length_b   1.000
_cell.length_c   1.000
_cell.angle_alpha   90.00
_cell.angle_beta   90.00
_cell.angle_gamma   90.00
#
_symmetry.space_group_name_H-M   'P 1'
#
loop_
_entity.id
_entity.type
_entity.pdbx_description
1 polymer ?
#
loop_
_entity_poly.entity_id
_entity_poly.type
_entity_poly.pdbx_seq_one_letter_code
_entity_poly.pdbx_strand_id
1 'polypeptide(L)' 'MKNKNILIAVTGSIAAYKTCEVVRLLRKEGANVQVMMSKSA' A
#
# COMPACT_ATOMS: atom_id res chain seq x y z
N MET A 1 -4.63 -13.17 -4.38
CA MET A 1 -4.56 -12.04 -5.34
C MET A 1 -3.42 -12.20 -6.38
N LYS A 2 -3.18 -13.40 -6.92
CA LYS A 2 -2.02 -13.61 -7.82
C LYS A 2 -2.13 -12.77 -9.10
N ASN A 3 -1.05 -12.07 -9.46
CA ASN A 3 -0.91 -11.20 -10.64
C ASN A 3 -1.84 -9.97 -10.70
N LYS A 4 -2.43 -9.55 -9.59
CA LYS A 4 -3.11 -8.24 -9.55
C LYS A 4 -2.13 -7.12 -9.22
N ASN A 5 -2.11 -6.09 -10.06
CA ASN A 5 -1.39 -4.85 -9.80
C ASN A 5 -2.30 -3.92 -9.00
N ILE A 6 -1.86 -3.54 -7.80
CA ILE A 6 -2.62 -2.71 -6.87
C ILE A 6 -1.81 -1.45 -6.60
N LEU A 7 -2.40 -0.30 -6.91
CA LEU A 7 -1.85 1.00 -6.58
C LEU A 7 -2.50 1.51 -5.28
N ILE A 8 -1.69 1.90 -4.32
CA ILE A 8 -2.13 2.48 -3.05
C ILE A 8 -1.60 3.90 -2.96
N ALA A 9 -2.51 4.87 -2.94
CA ALA A 9 -2.18 6.27 -2.71
C ALA A 9 -2.41 6.61 -1.22
N VAL A 10 -1.35 7.06 -0.54
CA VAL A 10 -1.38 7.44 0.87
C VAL A 10 -1.33 8.96 0.98
N THR A 11 -2.30 9.52 1.68
CA THR A 11 -2.36 10.95 1.98
C THR A 11 -2.46 11.16 3.48
N GLY A 12 -1.55 11.97 4.04
CA GLY A 12 -1.55 12.31 5.46
C GLY A 12 -0.81 11.33 6.36
N SER A 13 -0.10 11.86 7.35
CA SER A 13 0.93 11.15 8.13
C SER A 13 0.38 9.99 8.97
N ILE A 14 -0.87 10.08 9.45
CA ILE A 14 -1.49 9.03 10.26
C ILE A 14 -1.88 7.79 9.44
N ALA A 15 -2.14 7.96 8.13
CA ALA A 15 -2.54 6.86 7.26
C ALA A 15 -1.34 5.99 6.84
N ALA A 16 -0.14 6.57 6.79
CA ALA A 16 1.08 5.86 6.39
C ALA A 16 1.40 4.68 7.32
N TYR A 17 1.22 4.84 8.63
CA TYR A 17 1.50 3.79 9.60
C TYR A 17 0.65 2.52 9.36
N LYS A 18 -0.65 2.67 9.10
CA LYS A 18 -1.54 1.53 8.81
C LYS A 18 -1.33 0.94 7.41
N THR A 19 -0.94 1.78 6.46
CA THR A 19 -0.72 1.35 5.07
C THR A 19 0.35 0.25 5.00
N CYS A 20 1.39 0.32 5.84
CA CYS A 20 2.42 -0.71 5.92
C CYS A 20 1.86 -2.12 6.16
N GLU A 21 0.86 -2.24 7.04
CA GLU A 21 0.23 -3.53 7.35
C GLU A 21 -0.61 -4.04 6.18
N VAL A 22 -1.37 -3.16 5.54
CA VAL A 22 -2.18 -3.47 4.35
C VAL A 22 -1.30 -3.95 3.19
N VAL A 23 -0.20 -3.25 2.90
CA VAL A 23 0.76 -3.63 1.85
C VAL A 23 1.35 -5.01 2.15
N ARG A 24 1.65 -5.30 3.41
CA ARG A 24 2.22 -6.59 3.84
C ARG A 24 1.24 -7.74 3.58
N LEU A 25 -0.03 -7.58 3.90
CA LEU A 25 -1.07 -8.59 3.66
C LEU A 25 -1.28 -8.82 2.17
N LEU A 26 -1.39 -7.74 1.38
CA LEU A 26 -1.59 -7.82 -0.07
C LEU A 26 -0.41 -8.51 -0.78
N ARG A 27 0.83 -8.23 -0.37
CA ARG A 27 2.01 -8.94 -0.88
C ARG A 27 2.02 -10.41 -0.50
N LYS A 28 1.63 -10.76 0.74
CA LYS A 28 1.51 -12.17 1.18
C LYS A 28 0.50 -12.95 0.32
N GLU A 29 -0.55 -12.30 -0.15
CA GLU A 29 -1.53 -12.89 -1.07
C GLU A 29 -1.06 -12.97 -2.54
N GLY A 30 0.18 -12.59 -2.82
CA GLY A 30 0.80 -12.62 -4.15
C GLY A 30 0.38 -11.47 -5.06
N ALA A 31 -0.13 -10.37 -4.51
CA ALA A 31 -0.40 -9.16 -5.28
C ALA A 31 0.87 -8.36 -5.53
N ASN A 32 0.93 -7.66 -6.66
CA ASN A 32 1.99 -6.71 -6.96
C ASN A 32 1.55 -5.32 -6.52
N VAL A 33 2.13 -4.82 -5.43
CA VAL A 33 1.66 -3.59 -4.76
C VAL A 33 2.65 -2.46 -5.00
N GLN A 34 2.16 -1.35 -5.52
CA GLN A 34 2.88 -0.09 -5.66
C GLN A 34 2.24 0.96 -4.74
N VAL A 35 3.06 1.67 -3.97
CA VAL A 35 2.61 2.71 -3.05
C VAL A 35 3.09 4.06 -3.57
N MET A 36 2.18 5.03 -3.64
CA MET A 36 2.48 6.44 -3.88
C MET A 36 2.05 7.26 -2.67
N MET A 37 2.89 8.21 -2.26
CA MET A 37 2.69 8.98 -1.05
C MET A 37 2.73 10.47 -1.41
N SER A 38 1.84 11.28 -0.83
CA SER A 38 1.95 12.74 -0.96
C SER A 38 3.09 13.26 -0.08
N LYS A 39 3.64 14.45 -0.39
CA LYS A 39 4.73 15.06 0.41
C LYS A 39 4.38 15.25 1.89
N SER A 40 3.09 15.30 2.22
CA SER A 40 2.56 15.51 3.58
C SER A 40 2.19 14.20 4.28
N ALA A 41 2.39 13.05 3.63
CA ALA A 41 2.13 11.72 4.15
C ALA A 41 3.35 11.15 4.89
#